data_AF-A0A1X7TJL9-F1
#
_entry.id   AF-A0A1X7TJL9-F1
#
_cell.length_a   1.000
_cell.length_b   1.000
_cell.length_c   1.000
_cell.angle_alpha   90.00
_cell.angle_beta   90.00
_cell.angle_gamma   90.00
#
_symmetry.space_group_name_H-M   'P 1'
#
loop_
_entity.id
_entity.type
_entity.pdbx_description
1 polymer ?
#
loop_
_entity_poly.entity_id
_entity_poly.type
_entity_poly.pdbx_seq_one_letter_code
_entity_poly.pdbx_strand_id
1 'polypeptide(L)'
;MPQIKCNTCGQLEGKSEWFKITQSIDKCKSCRKQDADAEKDKALELQQQQLASAERKFDKELDYKKWEFEQTKKKDEEKAKSDEERELKQAKAQLDMLERQQKTAELHYQAVKLKANAAEKLGMAELERVKELKVMENRRLETFQNMEGDKNIDKMEAILLPASLLMPHSAIFADSLAIDNDEHEENNDENVSENLEAETSTVNSS
;
A
#
# COMPACT_ATOMS: atom_id res chain seq x y z
N MET A 1 -29.71 -72.88 -64.34
CA MET A 1 -29.46 -71.43 -64.58
C MET A 1 -28.31 -71.31 -65.57
N PRO A 2 -28.39 -70.48 -66.63
CA PRO A 2 -27.28 -70.32 -67.59
C PRO A 2 -25.99 -69.92 -66.87
N GLN A 3 -24.83 -70.37 -67.37
CA GLN A 3 -23.52 -69.93 -66.86
C GLN A 3 -23.25 -68.50 -67.33
N ILE A 4 -22.90 -67.63 -66.39
CA ILE A 4 -22.66 -66.21 -66.65
C ILE A 4 -21.20 -65.87 -66.30
N LYS A 5 -20.44 -65.28 -67.23
CA LYS A 5 -19.05 -64.86 -67.00
C LYS A 5 -18.97 -63.39 -66.60
N CYS A 6 -18.26 -63.11 -65.51
CA CYS A 6 -17.91 -61.75 -65.11
C CYS A 6 -16.85 -61.16 -66.05
N ASN A 7 -17.07 -59.98 -66.59
CA ASN A 7 -16.08 -59.27 -67.39
C ASN A 7 -14.95 -58.67 -66.53
N THR A 8 -15.23 -58.35 -65.27
CA THR A 8 -14.25 -57.70 -64.37
C THR A 8 -13.24 -58.68 -63.78
N CYS A 9 -13.68 -59.82 -63.25
CA CYS A 9 -12.78 -60.81 -62.61
C CYS A 9 -12.73 -62.17 -63.33
N GLY A 10 -13.48 -62.36 -64.42
CA GLY A 10 -13.50 -63.61 -65.18
C GLY A 10 -14.28 -64.77 -64.55
N GLN A 11 -14.78 -64.61 -63.32
CA GLN A 11 -15.46 -65.67 -62.55
C GLN A 11 -16.80 -66.06 -63.19
N LEU A 12 -17.10 -67.36 -63.23
CA LEU A 12 -18.37 -67.90 -63.74
C LEU A 12 -19.37 -68.06 -62.60
N GLU A 13 -20.56 -67.46 -62.72
CA GLU A 13 -21.68 -67.63 -61.81
C GLU A 13 -22.78 -68.49 -62.45
N GLY A 14 -23.33 -69.45 -61.68
CA GLY A 14 -24.42 -70.33 -62.12
C GLY A 14 -24.01 -71.78 -62.39
N LYS A 15 -24.98 -72.70 -62.26
CA LYS A 15 -24.82 -74.13 -62.61
C LYS A 15 -25.74 -74.45 -63.79
N SER A 16 -25.15 -74.80 -64.94
CA SER A 16 -25.87 -75.36 -66.08
C SER A 16 -24.99 -76.34 -66.84
N GLU A 17 -25.43 -77.59 -66.89
CA GLU A 17 -24.91 -78.62 -67.80
C GLU A 17 -25.70 -78.64 -69.14
N TRP A 18 -26.82 -77.91 -69.22
CA TRP A 18 -27.82 -78.05 -70.29
C TRP A 18 -27.83 -76.90 -71.32
N PHE A 19 -27.34 -75.71 -70.96
CA PHE A 19 -27.19 -74.57 -71.88
C PHE A 19 -25.71 -74.29 -72.17
N LYS A 20 -25.29 -74.35 -73.44
CA LYS A 20 -23.91 -74.10 -73.90
C LYS A 20 -23.59 -72.62 -74.18
N ILE A 21 -24.56 -71.72 -74.02
CA ILE A 21 -24.39 -70.29 -74.33
C ILE A 21 -24.04 -69.56 -73.04
N THR A 22 -22.78 -69.15 -72.91
CA THR A 22 -22.29 -68.33 -71.80
C THR A 22 -22.64 -66.87 -72.04
N GLN A 23 -23.41 -66.24 -71.15
CA GLN A 23 -23.67 -64.81 -71.20
C GLN A 23 -22.62 -64.05 -70.38
N SER A 24 -22.21 -62.87 -70.82
CA SER A 24 -21.27 -62.02 -70.07
C SER A 24 -22.01 -60.93 -69.30
N ILE A 25 -21.59 -60.66 -68.07
CA ILE A 25 -22.05 -59.51 -67.26
C ILE A 25 -20.85 -58.65 -66.87
N ASP A 26 -21.05 -57.35 -66.67
CA ASP A 26 -19.96 -56.45 -66.28
C ASP A 26 -19.29 -56.86 -64.97
N LYS A 27 -20.07 -56.96 -63.89
CA LYS A 27 -19.59 -57.27 -62.54
C LYS A 27 -20.42 -58.36 -61.90
N CYS A 28 -19.76 -59.41 -61.43
CA CYS A 28 -20.33 -60.47 -60.59
C CYS A 28 -20.66 -59.96 -59.19
N LYS A 29 -21.37 -60.76 -58.40
CA LYS A 29 -21.75 -60.38 -57.03
C LYS A 29 -20.54 -60.08 -56.15
N SER A 30 -19.45 -60.85 -56.33
CA SER A 30 -18.21 -60.64 -55.58
C SER A 30 -17.56 -59.29 -55.91
N CYS A 31 -17.43 -58.93 -57.20
CA CYS A 31 -16.87 -57.64 -57.61
C CYS A 31 -17.72 -56.47 -57.12
N ARG A 32 -19.05 -56.56 -57.25
CA ARG A 32 -19.95 -55.51 -56.74
C ARG A 32 -19.85 -55.34 -55.23
N LYS A 33 -19.66 -56.44 -54.49
CA LYS A 33 -19.46 -56.40 -53.04
C LYS A 33 -18.11 -55.78 -52.68
N GLN A 34 -17.04 -56.14 -53.38
CA GLN A 34 -15.71 -55.55 -53.18
C GLN A 34 -15.70 -54.04 -53.46
N ASP A 35 -16.36 -53.58 -54.51
CA ASP A 35 -16.50 -52.15 -54.80
C ASP A 35 -17.25 -51.42 -53.68
N ALA A 36 -18.35 -52.01 -53.20
CA ALA A 36 -19.15 -51.43 -52.11
C ALA A 36 -18.40 -51.44 -50.77
N ASP A 37 -17.61 -52.47 -50.48
CA ASP A 37 -16.79 -52.55 -49.27
C ASP A 37 -15.61 -51.55 -49.36
N ALA A 38 -14.97 -51.40 -50.53
CA ALA A 38 -13.94 -50.40 -50.75
C ALA A 38 -14.46 -48.95 -50.66
N GLU A 39 -15.71 -48.71 -51.06
CA GLU A 39 -16.35 -47.39 -50.92
C GLU A 39 -16.67 -47.08 -49.44
N LYS A 40 -17.09 -48.09 -48.67
CA LYS A 40 -17.26 -47.95 -47.21
C LYS A 40 -15.94 -47.68 -46.50
N ASP A 41 -14.87 -48.38 -46.86
CA ASP A 41 -13.55 -48.18 -46.26
C ASP A 41 -13.04 -46.75 -46.51
N LYS A 42 -13.21 -46.23 -47.73
CA LYS A 42 -12.89 -44.82 -48.06
C LYS A 42 -13.71 -43.83 -47.24
N ALA A 43 -15.01 -44.08 -47.07
CA ALA A 43 -15.86 -43.21 -46.26
C ALA A 43 -15.44 -43.21 -44.79
N LEU A 44 -15.04 -44.37 -44.26
CA LEU A 44 -14.59 -44.55 -42.88
C LEU A 44 -13.23 -43.86 -42.65
N GLU A 45 -12.30 -43.98 -43.61
CA GLU A 45 -11.02 -43.28 -43.57
C GLU A 45 -11.20 -41.75 -43.61
N LEU A 46 -12.10 -41.25 -44.46
CA LEU A 46 -12.40 -39.82 -44.53
C LEU A 46 -13.03 -39.30 -43.23
N GLN A 47 -13.89 -40.11 -42.60
CA GLN A 47 -14.46 -39.79 -41.29
C GLN A 47 -13.38 -39.76 -40.18
N GLN A 48 -12.45 -40.70 -40.17
CA GLN A 48 -11.32 -40.71 -39.23
C GLN A 48 -10.42 -39.48 -39.41
N GLN A 49 -10.13 -39.09 -40.65
CA GLN A 49 -9.37 -37.87 -40.93
C GLN A 49 -10.09 -36.61 -40.42
N GLN A 50 -11.42 -36.54 -40.61
CA GLN A 50 -12.21 -35.43 -40.10
C GLN A 50 -12.16 -35.37 -38.56
N LEU A 51 -12.33 -36.50 -37.89
CA LEU A 51 -12.23 -36.60 -36.43
C LEU A 51 -10.85 -36.15 -35.93
N ALA A 52 -9.77 -36.68 -36.50
CA ALA A 52 -8.40 -36.29 -36.14
C ALA A 52 -8.15 -34.79 -36.37
N SER A 53 -8.72 -34.21 -37.44
CA SER A 53 -8.62 -32.77 -37.69
C SER A 53 -9.39 -31.93 -36.68
N ALA A 54 -10.54 -32.42 -36.21
CA ALA A 54 -11.36 -31.77 -35.20
C ALA A 54 -10.66 -31.84 -33.82
N GLU A 55 -10.13 -33.00 -33.44
CA GLU A 55 -9.35 -33.19 -32.22
C GLU A 55 -8.18 -32.20 -32.16
N ARG A 56 -7.37 -32.10 -33.23
CA ARG A 56 -6.26 -31.13 -33.28
C ARG A 56 -6.70 -29.68 -33.16
N LYS A 57 -7.90 -29.32 -33.62
CA LYS A 57 -8.44 -27.97 -33.44
C LYS A 57 -8.83 -27.72 -31.99
N PHE A 58 -9.48 -28.70 -31.36
CA PHE A 58 -9.83 -28.63 -29.94
C PHE A 58 -8.60 -28.55 -29.06
N ASP A 59 -7.55 -29.33 -29.33
CA ASP A 59 -6.30 -29.28 -28.58
C ASP A 59 -5.65 -27.89 -28.65
N LYS A 60 -5.59 -27.30 -29.85
CA LYS A 60 -5.07 -25.94 -30.04
C LYS A 60 -5.90 -24.89 -29.31
N GLU A 61 -7.22 -25.01 -29.32
CA GLU A 61 -8.10 -24.09 -28.59
C GLU A 61 -7.93 -24.23 -27.08
N LEU A 62 -7.76 -25.46 -26.58
CA LEU A 62 -7.49 -25.72 -25.17
C LEU A 62 -6.14 -25.13 -24.75
N ASP A 63 -5.10 -25.32 -25.54
CA ASP A 63 -3.77 -24.77 -25.22
C ASP A 63 -3.77 -23.25 -25.25
N TYR A 64 -4.47 -22.65 -26.21
CA TYR A 64 -4.66 -21.20 -26.25
C TYR A 64 -5.40 -20.68 -25.00
N LYS A 65 -6.50 -21.33 -24.59
CA LYS A 65 -7.24 -20.96 -23.38
C LYS A 65 -6.42 -21.12 -22.10
N LYS A 66 -5.60 -22.19 -22.01
CA LYS A 66 -4.66 -22.36 -20.88
C LYS A 66 -3.66 -21.22 -20.83
N TRP A 67 -3.09 -20.84 -21.97
CA TRP A 67 -2.17 -19.72 -22.05
C TRP A 67 -2.83 -18.40 -21.64
N GLU A 68 -4.04 -18.11 -22.11
CA GLU A 68 -4.79 -16.90 -21.69
C GLU A 68 -5.05 -16.87 -20.18
N PHE A 69 -5.40 -18.02 -19.60
CA PHE A 69 -5.59 -18.14 -18.16
C PHE A 69 -4.29 -17.88 -17.38
N GLU A 70 -3.17 -18.46 -17.82
CA GLU A 70 -1.86 -18.21 -17.20
C GLU A 70 -1.45 -16.74 -17.29
N GLN A 71 -1.71 -16.06 -18.41
CA GLN A 71 -1.42 -14.64 -18.56
C GLN A 71 -2.27 -13.79 -17.62
N THR A 72 -3.56 -14.08 -17.52
CA THR A 72 -4.46 -13.38 -16.59
C THR A 72 -4.02 -13.59 -15.15
N LYS A 73 -3.74 -14.84 -14.77
CA LYS A 73 -3.25 -15.19 -13.43
C LYS A 73 -1.96 -14.43 -13.08
N LYS A 74 -1.00 -14.34 -14.00
CA LYS A 74 0.25 -13.58 -13.78
C LYS A 74 -0.03 -12.10 -13.53
N LYS A 75 -0.91 -11.49 -14.33
CA LYS A 75 -1.30 -10.08 -14.14
C LYS A 75 -1.98 -9.85 -12.79
N ASP A 76 -2.86 -10.76 -12.38
CA ASP A 76 -3.54 -10.67 -11.09
C ASP A 76 -2.55 -10.83 -9.93
N GLU A 77 -1.58 -11.75 -10.03
CA GLU A 77 -0.52 -11.93 -9.04
C GLU A 77 0.41 -10.71 -8.95
N GLU A 78 0.80 -10.11 -10.08
CA GLU A 78 1.60 -8.89 -10.11
C GLU A 78 0.85 -7.71 -9.50
N LYS A 79 -0.44 -7.58 -9.81
CA LYS A 79 -1.31 -6.55 -9.23
C LYS A 79 -1.46 -6.73 -7.72
N ALA A 80 -1.70 -7.96 -7.26
CA ALA A 80 -1.81 -8.25 -5.83
C ALA A 80 -0.51 -7.89 -5.08
N LYS A 81 0.65 -8.23 -5.62
CA LYS A 81 1.95 -7.84 -5.03
C LYS A 81 2.14 -6.32 -4.99
N SER A 82 1.74 -5.62 -6.04
CA SER A 82 1.81 -4.15 -6.09
C SER A 82 0.88 -3.50 -5.05
N ASP A 83 -0.34 -4.02 -4.90
CA ASP A 83 -1.29 -3.55 -3.89
C ASP A 83 -0.76 -3.80 -2.47
N GLU A 84 -0.20 -4.99 -2.19
CA GLU A 84 0.45 -5.32 -0.91
C GLU A 84 1.64 -4.38 -0.61
N GLU A 85 2.50 -4.10 -1.60
CA GLU A 85 3.63 -3.19 -1.42
C GLU A 85 3.16 -1.75 -1.13
N ARG A 86 2.07 -1.31 -1.78
CA ARG A 86 1.47 -0.01 -1.52
C ARG A 86 0.88 0.08 -0.12
N GLU A 87 0.17 -0.95 0.33
CA GLU A 87 -0.37 -1.02 1.69
C GLU A 87 0.75 -1.02 2.73
N LEU A 88 1.83 -1.76 2.51
CA LEU A 88 2.99 -1.78 3.39
C LEU A 88 3.67 -0.40 3.47
N LYS A 89 3.82 0.27 2.33
CA LYS A 89 4.37 1.65 2.27
C LYS A 89 3.49 2.63 3.04
N GLN A 90 2.16 2.54 2.89
CA GLN A 90 1.22 3.38 3.63
C GLN A 90 1.26 3.11 5.14
N ALA A 91 1.27 1.83 5.54
CA ALA A 91 1.36 1.45 6.95
C ALA A 91 2.68 1.94 7.58
N LYS A 92 3.80 1.84 6.86
CA LYS A 92 5.09 2.36 7.31
C LYS A 92 5.07 3.88 7.48
N ALA A 93 4.52 4.61 6.50
CA ALA A 93 4.39 6.07 6.60
C ALA A 93 3.50 6.49 7.79
N GLN A 94 2.44 5.75 8.08
CA GLN A 94 1.59 5.99 9.25
C GLN A 94 2.34 5.73 10.56
N LEU A 95 3.12 4.64 10.65
CA LEU A 95 3.95 4.35 11.82
C LEU A 95 4.99 5.44 12.05
N ASP A 96 5.70 5.88 11.02
CA ASP A 96 6.70 6.95 11.12
C ASP A 96 6.05 8.27 11.61
N MET A 97 4.83 8.57 11.17
CA MET A 97 4.08 9.74 11.63
C MET A 97 3.69 9.64 13.12
N LEU A 98 3.22 8.46 13.55
CA LEU A 98 2.88 8.22 14.96
C LEU A 98 4.11 8.29 15.86
N GLU A 99 5.25 7.74 15.42
CA GLU A 99 6.50 7.82 16.18
C GLU A 99 6.96 9.27 16.37
N ARG A 100 6.86 10.10 15.32
CA ARG A 100 7.13 11.54 15.42
C ARG A 100 6.19 12.23 16.42
N GLN A 101 4.89 11.93 16.36
CA GLN A 101 3.91 12.50 17.30
C GLN A 101 4.22 12.09 18.75
N GLN A 102 4.57 10.83 18.98
CA GLN A 102 4.94 10.34 20.31
C GLN A 102 6.19 11.05 20.83
N LYS A 103 7.22 11.19 19.99
CA LYS A 103 8.44 11.91 20.34
C LYS A 103 8.17 13.38 20.69
N THR A 104 7.32 14.05 19.92
CA THR A 104 6.91 15.44 20.21
C THR A 104 6.13 15.53 21.52
N ALA A 105 5.21 14.60 21.78
CA ALA A 105 4.45 14.56 23.02
C ALA A 105 5.36 14.32 24.24
N GLU A 106 6.37 13.45 24.11
CA GLU A 106 7.35 13.19 25.17
C GLU A 106 8.21 14.43 25.45
N LEU A 107 8.70 15.11 24.41
CA LEU A 107 9.44 16.37 24.56
C LEU A 107 8.58 17.45 25.23
N HIS A 108 7.32 17.57 24.82
CA HIS A 108 6.38 18.51 25.45
C HIS A 108 6.15 18.17 26.93
N TYR A 109 5.96 16.89 27.26
CA TYR A 109 5.82 16.45 28.65
C TYR A 109 7.06 16.79 29.49
N GLN A 110 8.27 16.54 28.97
CA GLN A 110 9.51 16.89 29.65
C GLN A 110 9.63 18.41 29.85
N ALA A 111 9.28 19.22 28.84
CA ALA A 111 9.28 20.67 28.94
C ALA A 111 8.30 21.19 30.01
N VAL A 112 7.07 20.65 30.04
CA VAL A 112 6.07 20.98 31.07
C VAL A 112 6.58 20.61 32.46
N LYS A 113 7.18 19.42 32.61
CA LYS A 113 7.75 18.97 33.89
C LYS A 113 8.87 19.89 34.39
N LEU A 114 9.76 20.33 33.50
CA LEU A 114 10.82 21.29 33.84
C LEU A 114 10.25 22.64 34.26
N LYS A 115 9.26 23.16 33.53
CA LYS A 115 8.57 24.42 33.87
C LYS A 115 7.87 24.33 35.22
N ALA A 116 7.19 23.22 35.51
CA ALA A 116 6.55 22.99 36.80
C ALA A 116 7.56 22.99 37.96
N ASN A 117 8.69 22.28 37.80
CA ASN A 117 9.75 22.26 38.81
C ASN A 117 10.38 23.65 39.03
N ALA A 118 10.55 24.44 37.96
CA ALA A 118 11.05 25.81 38.07
C ALA A 118 10.05 26.72 38.81
N ALA A 119 8.76 26.62 38.50
CA ALA A 119 7.70 27.36 39.19
C ALA A 119 7.61 26.99 40.68
N GLU A 120 7.77 25.71 41.03
CA GLU A 120 7.81 25.27 42.43
C GLU A 120 8.99 25.89 43.18
N LYS A 121 10.20 25.88 42.59
CA LYS A 121 11.39 26.51 43.18
C LYS A 121 11.21 28.02 43.37
N LEU A 122 10.62 28.69 42.39
CA LEU A 122 10.30 30.12 42.46
C LEU A 122 9.31 30.40 43.59
N GLY A 123 8.23 29.62 43.70
CA GLY A 123 7.26 29.75 44.79
C GLY A 123 7.88 29.56 46.18
N MET A 124 8.82 28.61 46.32
CA MET A 124 9.56 28.41 47.57
C MET A 124 10.48 29.59 47.90
N ALA A 125 11.19 30.13 46.90
CA ALA A 125 12.04 31.31 47.08
C ALA A 125 11.23 32.55 47.45
N GLU A 126 10.07 32.77 46.82
CA GLU A 126 9.17 33.86 47.17
C GLU A 126 8.61 33.70 48.58
N LEU A 127 8.26 32.47 48.99
CA LEU A 127 7.80 32.19 50.35
C LEU A 127 8.87 32.50 51.40
N GLU A 128 10.13 32.14 51.14
CA GLU A 128 11.27 32.51 52.00
C GLU A 128 11.45 34.02 52.07
N ARG A 129 11.41 34.72 50.93
CA ARG A 129 11.48 36.18 50.89
C ARG A 129 10.38 36.85 51.73
N VAL A 130 9.15 36.35 51.65
CA VAL A 130 8.03 36.85 52.46
C VAL A 130 8.26 36.61 53.95
N LYS A 131 8.82 35.45 54.33
CA LYS A 131 9.19 35.16 55.74
C LYS A 131 10.27 36.12 56.24
N GLU A 132 11.31 36.36 55.46
CA GLU A 132 12.39 37.30 55.81
C GLU A 132 11.86 38.72 55.97
N LEU A 133 11.04 39.19 55.03
CA LEU A 133 10.38 40.50 55.12
C LEU A 133 9.54 40.61 56.40
N LYS A 134 8.80 39.55 56.78
CA LYS A 134 8.03 39.54 58.02
C LYS A 134 8.93 39.62 59.27
N VAL A 135 10.07 38.93 59.28
CA VAL A 135 11.05 39.01 60.38
C VAL A 135 11.65 40.41 60.49
N MET A 136 12.04 41.01 59.36
CA MET A 136 12.58 42.37 59.34
C MET A 136 11.53 43.40 59.79
N GLU A 137 10.29 43.25 59.34
CA GLU A 137 9.18 44.12 59.72
C GLU A 137 8.89 44.03 61.22
N ASN A 138 8.88 42.82 61.78
CA ASN A 138 8.74 42.63 63.23
C ASN A 138 9.88 43.30 64.02
N ARG A 139 11.14 43.13 63.58
CA ARG A 139 12.29 43.82 64.21
C ARG A 139 12.18 45.34 64.13
N ARG A 140 11.70 45.87 63.00
CA ARG A 140 11.45 47.30 62.79
C ARG A 140 10.42 47.82 63.80
N LEU A 141 9.30 47.11 63.95
CA LEU A 141 8.24 47.45 64.90
C LEU A 141 8.72 47.38 66.36
N GLU A 142 9.49 46.35 66.74
CA GLU A 142 10.10 46.26 68.07
C GLU A 142 11.04 47.44 68.35
N THR A 143 11.88 47.81 67.38
CA THR A 143 12.78 48.96 67.51
C THR A 143 11.97 50.26 67.66
N PHE A 144 10.90 50.43 66.88
CA PHE A 144 9.99 51.58 66.99
C PHE A 144 9.35 51.68 68.38
N GLN A 145 8.80 50.58 68.90
CA GLN A 145 8.23 50.53 70.26
C GLN A 145 9.26 50.88 71.34
N ASN A 146 10.51 50.43 71.18
CA ASN A 146 11.58 50.74 72.12
C ASN A 146 12.03 52.22 72.06
N MET A 147 11.87 52.90 70.91
CA MET A 147 12.18 54.33 70.77
C MET A 147 11.02 55.26 71.15
N GLU A 148 9.81 54.75 71.33
CA GLU A 148 8.64 55.55 71.76
C GLU A 148 8.82 56.17 73.17
N GLY A 149 9.85 55.74 73.92
CA GLY A 149 10.32 56.35 75.16
C GLY A 149 11.39 57.46 75.00
N ASP A 150 11.94 57.67 73.81
CA ASP A 150 13.09 58.55 73.56
C ASP A 150 12.71 59.65 72.53
N LYS A 151 12.82 60.93 72.91
CA LYS A 151 12.24 62.09 72.17
C LYS A 151 13.01 62.51 70.90
N ASN A 152 13.50 61.56 70.10
CA ASN A 152 14.33 61.84 68.92
C ASN A 152 13.57 61.56 67.62
N ILE A 153 12.79 62.54 67.17
CA ILE A 153 11.82 62.43 66.06
C ILE A 153 12.50 62.11 64.72
N ASP A 154 13.68 62.68 64.44
CA ASP A 154 14.38 62.50 63.16
C ASP A 154 14.88 61.06 62.92
N LYS A 155 15.04 60.25 63.99
CA LYS A 155 15.37 58.81 63.87
C LYS A 155 14.15 57.93 63.62
N MET A 156 12.95 58.41 63.92
CA MET A 156 11.72 57.64 63.73
C MET A 156 11.28 57.60 62.27
N GLU A 157 11.57 58.65 61.48
CA GLU A 157 11.10 58.77 60.09
C GLU A 157 11.72 57.71 59.15
N ALA A 158 13.01 57.41 59.31
CA ALA A 158 13.68 56.34 58.55
C ALA A 158 13.17 54.93 58.89
N ILE A 159 12.60 54.77 60.10
CA ILE A 159 12.08 53.50 60.61
C ILE A 159 10.62 53.30 60.22
N LEU A 160 9.92 54.35 59.77
CA LEU A 160 8.52 54.30 59.31
C LEU A 160 8.36 53.76 57.87
N LEU A 161 9.44 53.60 57.10
CA LEU A 161 9.40 52.95 55.79
C LEU A 161 9.24 51.42 55.90
N PRO A 162 8.23 50.80 55.25
CA PRO A 162 8.05 49.35 55.23
C PRO A 162 9.30 48.61 54.75
N ALA A 163 9.61 47.47 55.37
CA ALA A 163 10.81 46.70 55.05
C ALA A 163 10.87 46.25 53.56
N SER A 164 9.70 46.13 52.91
CA SER A 164 9.57 45.79 51.49
C SER A 164 10.16 46.83 50.53
N LEU A 165 10.26 48.10 50.94
CA LEU A 165 10.82 49.19 50.13
C LEU A 165 12.33 49.38 50.34
N LEU A 166 12.89 48.77 51.38
CA LEU A 166 14.31 48.89 51.75
C LEU A 166 15.18 47.77 51.17
N MET A 167 14.56 46.70 50.67
CA MET A 167 15.28 45.63 49.97
C MET A 167 15.45 46.01 48.49
N PRO A 168 16.67 45.90 47.92
CA PRO A 168 16.85 46.09 46.49
C PRO A 168 15.99 45.07 45.74
N HIS A 169 15.14 45.55 44.83
CA HIS A 169 14.46 44.70 43.86
C HIS A 169 15.55 44.01 43.03
N SER A 170 15.90 42.78 43.39
CA SER A 170 16.87 41.99 42.67
C SER A 170 16.34 41.81 41.24
N ALA A 171 16.93 42.55 40.31
CA ALA A 171 16.81 42.43 38.87
C ALA A 171 17.35 41.08 38.35
N ILE A 172 16.94 39.98 38.98
CA ILE A 172 17.33 38.61 38.64
C ILE A 172 16.29 37.97 37.71
N PHE A 173 15.12 38.58 37.54
CA PHE A 173 13.97 37.92 36.91
C PHE A 173 13.73 38.23 35.42
N ALA A 174 14.59 39.02 34.77
CA ALA A 174 14.44 39.30 33.33
C ALA A 174 15.16 38.30 32.42
N ASP A 175 16.26 37.67 32.86
CA ASP A 175 17.13 36.89 31.96
C ASP A 175 16.76 35.40 31.83
N SER A 176 15.91 34.84 32.70
CA SER A 176 15.58 33.40 32.65
C SER A 176 14.31 33.05 31.86
N LEU A 177 13.71 34.01 31.16
CA LEU A 177 12.53 33.81 30.29
C LEU A 177 12.77 34.17 28.82
N ALA A 178 14.00 34.47 28.42
CA ALA A 178 14.42 34.42 27.02
C ALA A 178 14.49 32.94 26.58
N ILE A 179 13.32 32.33 26.39
CA ILE A 179 13.20 31.21 25.47
C ILE A 179 13.28 31.89 24.10
N ASP A 180 14.45 31.83 23.48
CA ASP A 180 14.57 32.08 22.05
C ASP A 180 13.59 31.11 21.38
N ASN A 181 12.45 31.65 20.94
CA ASN A 181 11.70 31.03 19.87
C ASN A 181 12.56 31.23 18.62
N ASP A 182 13.57 30.37 18.46
CA ASP A 182 14.15 30.13 17.15
C ASP A 182 13.00 29.61 16.28
N GLU A 183 12.41 30.53 15.53
CA GLU A 183 11.66 30.25 14.33
C GLU A 183 12.60 29.48 13.40
N HIS A 184 12.57 28.15 13.51
CA HIS A 184 13.05 27.28 12.45
C HIS A 184 12.11 27.47 11.25
N GLU A 185 12.35 28.53 10.47
CA GLU A 185 12.08 28.55 9.04
C GLU A 185 12.95 27.46 8.42
N GLU A 186 12.46 26.21 8.45
CA GLU A 186 12.85 25.24 7.44
C GLU A 186 12.21 25.71 6.13
N ASN A 187 12.98 26.51 5.40
CA ASN A 187 12.77 26.72 3.98
C ASN A 187 12.63 25.36 3.32
N ASN A 188 11.44 25.12 2.77
CA ASN A 188 11.15 24.06 1.82
C ASN A 188 12.18 24.13 0.69
N ASP A 189 13.11 23.19 0.65
CA ASP A 189 13.84 22.88 -0.56
C ASP A 189 12.82 22.42 -1.61
N GLU A 190 12.61 23.29 -2.61
CA GLU A 190 12.00 22.98 -3.88
C GLU A 190 12.72 21.79 -4.52
N ASN A 191 12.25 20.58 -4.25
CA ASN A 191 12.66 19.40 -4.99
C ASN A 191 11.64 19.11 -6.10
N VAL A 192 11.86 19.81 -7.22
CA VAL A 192 11.72 19.37 -8.61
C VAL A 192 10.76 18.21 -8.85
N SER A 193 9.56 18.54 -9.33
CA SER A 193 8.74 17.62 -10.11
C SER A 193 8.01 18.35 -11.23
N GLU A 194 8.75 18.79 -12.24
CA GLU A 194 8.23 18.99 -13.60
C GLU A 194 9.01 18.07 -14.54
N ASN A 195 8.52 16.84 -14.67
CA ASN A 195 8.77 16.01 -15.84
C ASN A 195 7.40 15.76 -16.49
N LEU A 196 6.99 16.73 -17.29
CA LEU A 196 5.86 16.67 -18.20
C LEU A 196 6.34 16.04 -19.51
N GLU A 197 6.52 14.72 -19.51
CA GLU A 197 6.54 13.92 -20.73
C GLU A 197 5.33 13.00 -20.72
N ALA A 198 4.21 13.55 -21.18
CA ALA A 198 3.10 12.77 -21.71
C ALA A 198 2.96 13.16 -23.19
N GLU A 199 3.82 12.56 -24.01
CA GLU A 199 3.54 12.36 -25.42
C GLU A 199 2.28 11.51 -25.55
N THR A 200 1.15 12.14 -25.88
CA THR A 200 0.04 11.45 -26.51
C THR A 200 -0.48 12.30 -27.65
N SER A 201 -0.37 11.79 -28.87
CA SER A 201 -1.48 11.70 -29.83
C SER A 201 -0.96 11.61 -31.26
N THR A 202 -0.71 10.37 -31.67
CA THR A 202 -0.83 9.93 -33.05
C THR A 202 -2.25 10.24 -33.56
N VAL A 203 -2.38 11.13 -34.56
CA VAL A 203 -3.55 11.14 -35.45
C VAL A 203 -3.01 11.00 -36.87
N ASN A 204 -2.87 9.75 -37.30
CA ASN A 204 -2.91 9.41 -38.71
C ASN A 204 -4.37 9.08 -39.03
N SER A 205 -5.05 10.02 -39.70
CA SER A 205 -6.25 9.70 -40.47
C SER A 205 -5.82 9.57 -41.92
N SER A 206 -6.04 8.36 -42.45
CA SER A 206 -6.19 8.11 -43.89
C SER A 206 -7.49 8.71 -44.41
#